data_AF-A0A7S1RB16-F1
#
_entry.id   AF-A0A7S1RB16-F1
#
_cell.length_a   1.000
_cell.length_b   1.000
_cell.length_c   1.000
_cell.angle_alpha   90.00
_cell.angle_beta   90.00
_cell.angle_gamma   90.00
#
_symmetry.space_group_name_H-M   'P 1'
#
loop_
_entity.id
_entity.type
_entity.pdbx_description
1 polymer ?
#
loop_
_entity_poly.entity_id
_entity_poly.type
_entity_poly.pdbx_seq_one_letter_code
_entity_poly.pdbx_strand_id
1 'polypeptide(L)'
;PSMNFHQLAMGGGQNDEALRVLQDAAKSGDWVCLKNLHLVISWVPLLEKEIKNLEPHENFRCWLTTEPHAKFPPILLETALKVTYEAPPGLKKNLLRTLESWNQNWFGEGTEIRSQV
;
A
#
# COMPACT_ATOMS: atom_id res chain seq x y z
N PRO A 1 20.86 6.96 -7.92
CA PRO A 1 20.02 5.81 -8.34
C PRO A 1 18.55 6.20 -8.31
N SER A 2 17.85 6.11 -9.44
CA SER A 2 16.39 6.28 -9.50
C SER A 2 15.73 5.07 -8.84
N MET A 3 15.09 5.29 -7.69
CA MET A 3 14.30 4.26 -6.99
C MET A 3 12.98 4.09 -7.74
N ASN A 4 12.74 2.90 -8.31
CA ASN A 4 11.49 2.64 -9.02
C ASN A 4 10.45 2.04 -8.07
N PHE A 5 9.18 2.35 -8.35
CA PHE A 5 8.04 1.84 -7.62
C PHE A 5 7.21 0.93 -8.51
N HIS A 6 7.11 -0.34 -8.12
CA HIS A 6 6.36 -1.37 -8.81
C HIS A 6 5.06 -1.65 -8.05
N GLN A 7 3.92 -1.65 -8.74
CA GLN A 7 2.62 -1.97 -8.14
C GLN A 7 1.90 -3.04 -8.94
N LEU A 8 1.38 -4.07 -8.26
CA LEU A 8 0.65 -5.17 -8.87
C LEU A 8 -0.65 -5.41 -8.11
N ALA A 9 -1.73 -5.62 -8.85
CA ALA A 9 -3.04 -5.95 -8.29
C ALA A 9 -3.25 -7.46 -8.38
N MET A 10 -3.30 -8.14 -7.24
CA MET A 10 -3.41 -9.59 -7.22
C MET A 10 -4.76 -10.05 -7.78
N GLY A 11 -4.70 -11.03 -8.67
CA GLY A 11 -5.83 -11.64 -9.36
C GLY A 11 -5.42 -12.96 -10.01
N GLY A 12 -6.37 -13.66 -10.63
CA GLY A 12 -6.11 -14.96 -11.26
C GLY A 12 -5.00 -14.87 -12.32
N GLY A 13 -3.80 -15.36 -12.00
CA GLY A 13 -2.66 -15.45 -12.92
C GLY A 13 -1.50 -14.49 -12.68
N GLN A 14 -1.54 -13.60 -11.68
CA GLN A 14 -0.43 -12.65 -11.41
C GLN A 14 0.58 -13.13 -10.36
N ASN A 15 0.39 -14.34 -9.83
CA ASN A 15 1.17 -14.86 -8.71
C ASN A 15 2.66 -15.01 -9.04
N ASP A 16 2.98 -15.60 -10.19
CA ASP A 16 4.38 -15.86 -10.59
C ASP A 16 5.11 -14.55 -10.92
N GLU A 17 4.43 -13.62 -11.60
CA GLU A 17 4.97 -12.30 -11.89
C GLU A 17 5.19 -11.50 -10.61
N ALA A 18 4.27 -11.57 -9.65
CA ALA A 18 4.43 -10.92 -8.36
C ALA A 18 5.66 -11.42 -7.58
N LEU A 19 5.95 -12.73 -7.62
CA LEU A 19 7.17 -13.29 -7.02
C LEU A 19 8.43 -12.79 -7.73
N ARG A 20 8.41 -12.76 -9.06
CA ARG A 20 9.54 -12.26 -9.84
C ARG A 20 9.84 -10.80 -9.53
N VAL A 21 8.83 -9.94 -9.58
CA VAL A 21 8.97 -8.51 -9.26
C VAL A 21 9.46 -8.31 -7.83
N LEU A 22 8.95 -9.11 -6.88
CA LEU A 22 9.40 -9.07 -5.49
C LEU A 22 10.90 -9.40 -5.36
N GLN A 23 11.36 -10.47 -6.01
CA GLN A 23 12.77 -10.89 -5.96
C GLN A 23 13.70 -9.89 -6.66
N ASP A 24 13.30 -9.37 -7.82
CA ASP A 24 14.09 -8.40 -8.57
C ASP A 24 14.16 -7.05 -7.84
N ALA A 25 13.06 -6.60 -7.24
CA ALA A 25 13.03 -5.40 -6.42
C ALA A 25 13.85 -5.55 -5.13
N ALA A 26 13.80 -6.72 -4.48
CA ALA A 26 14.60 -6.99 -3.29
C ALA A 26 16.10 -6.86 -3.56
N LYS A 27 16.58 -7.27 -4.76
CA LYS A 27 17.99 -7.15 -5.15
C LYS A 27 18.37 -5.73 -5.55
N SER A 28 17.49 -5.01 -6.26
CA SER A 28 17.76 -3.66 -6.78
C SER A 28 17.52 -2.55 -5.75
N GLY A 29 16.79 -2.82 -4.67
CA GLY A 29 16.38 -1.81 -3.69
C GLY A 29 15.16 -1.00 -4.09
N ASP A 30 14.42 -1.45 -5.12
CA ASP A 30 13.16 -0.86 -5.56
C ASP A 30 12.02 -1.13 -4.57
N TRP A 31 10.90 -0.44 -4.76
CA TRP A 31 9.71 -0.61 -3.91
C TRP A 31 8.66 -1.43 -4.62
N VAL A 32 7.99 -2.32 -3.87
CA VAL A 32 6.90 -3.15 -4.39
C VAL A 32 5.64 -2.91 -3.58
N CYS A 33 4.51 -2.82 -4.27
CA CYS A 33 3.17 -2.76 -3.66
C CYS A 33 2.28 -3.86 -4.26
N LEU A 34 1.95 -4.87 -3.45
CA LEU A 34 1.01 -5.93 -3.82
C LEU A 34 -0.38 -5.59 -3.27
N LYS A 35 -1.33 -5.38 -4.16
CA LYS A 35 -2.70 -4.96 -3.83
C LYS A 35 -3.68 -6.12 -3.84
N ASN A 36 -4.74 -6.01 -3.07
CA ASN A 36 -5.88 -6.93 -3.07
C ASN A 36 -5.51 -8.38 -2.71
N LEU A 37 -4.62 -8.59 -1.74
CA LEU A 37 -4.21 -9.95 -1.33
C LEU A 37 -5.37 -10.84 -0.87
N HIS A 38 -6.48 -10.24 -0.42
CA HIS A 38 -7.71 -10.95 -0.07
C HIS A 38 -8.33 -11.76 -1.24
N LEU A 39 -7.97 -11.45 -2.49
CA LEU A 39 -8.41 -12.21 -3.66
C LEU A 39 -7.57 -13.49 -3.90
N VAL A 40 -6.38 -13.58 -3.31
CA VAL A 40 -5.41 -14.68 -3.53
C VAL A 40 -4.98 -15.33 -2.22
N ILE A 41 -5.91 -15.49 -1.27
CA ILE A 41 -5.65 -15.99 0.09
C ILE A 41 -4.87 -17.32 0.12
N SER A 42 -5.15 -18.24 -0.81
CA SER A 42 -4.43 -19.53 -0.91
C SER A 42 -2.96 -19.39 -1.26
N TRP A 43 -2.56 -18.29 -1.91
CA TRP A 43 -1.19 -18.01 -2.31
C TRP A 43 -0.41 -17.19 -1.27
N VAL A 44 -1.08 -16.48 -0.36
CA VAL A 44 -0.42 -15.66 0.68
C VAL A 44 0.60 -16.43 1.53
N PRO A 45 0.39 -17.71 1.93
CA PRO A 45 1.41 -18.49 2.64
C PRO A 45 2.69 -18.71 1.82
N LEU A 46 2.58 -18.83 0.49
CA LEU A 46 3.74 -18.94 -0.38
C LEU A 46 4.49 -17.60 -0.43
N LEU A 47 3.78 -16.49 -0.60
CA LEU A 47 4.35 -15.15 -0.55
C LEU A 47 5.09 -14.91 0.78
N GLU A 48 4.50 -15.28 1.91
CA GLU A 48 5.11 -15.16 3.23
C GLU A 48 6.45 -15.92 3.32
N LYS A 49 6.48 -17.16 2.82
CA LYS A 49 7.71 -17.97 2.78
C LYS A 49 8.78 -17.31 1.92
N GLU A 50 8.41 -16.77 0.77
CA GLU A 50 9.35 -16.05 -0.10
C GLU A 50 9.89 -14.80 0.60
N ILE A 51 9.04 -13.96 1.20
CA ILE A 51 9.47 -12.76 1.94
C ILE A 51 10.47 -13.11 3.05
N LYS A 52 10.25 -14.21 3.77
CA LYS A 52 11.15 -14.67 4.84
C LYS A 52 12.52 -15.14 4.34
N ASN A 53 12.60 -15.63 3.10
CA ASN A 53 13.83 -16.14 2.50
C ASN A 53 14.59 -15.05 1.70
N LEU A 54 14.02 -13.85 1.55
CA LEU A 54 14.71 -12.77 0.84
C LEU A 54 15.87 -12.21 1.67
N GLU A 55 16.94 -11.86 0.97
CA GLU A 55 18.00 -10.99 1.46
C GLU A 55 17.82 -9.60 0.81
N PRO A 56 16.98 -8.72 1.39
CA PRO A 56 16.62 -7.46 0.77
C PRO A 56 17.75 -6.44 0.85
N HIS A 57 17.90 -5.66 -0.22
CA HIS A 57 18.71 -4.44 -0.24
C HIS A 57 18.18 -3.44 0.80
N GLU A 58 19.05 -2.65 1.44
CA GLU A 58 18.69 -1.74 2.55
C GLU A 58 17.56 -0.75 2.21
N ASN A 59 17.49 -0.34 0.94
CA ASN A 59 16.49 0.58 0.41
C ASN A 59 15.15 -0.07 0.00
N PHE A 60 15.09 -1.41 -0.06
CA PHE A 60 13.90 -2.14 -0.49
C PHE A 60 12.74 -1.92 0.50
N ARG A 61 11.53 -1.72 -0.03
CA ARG A 61 10.30 -1.67 0.77
C ARG A 61 9.20 -2.49 0.10
N CYS A 62 8.51 -3.31 0.89
CA CYS A 62 7.37 -4.10 0.46
C CYS A 62 6.09 -3.58 1.15
N TRP A 63 5.11 -3.20 0.34
CA TRP A 63 3.79 -2.74 0.77
C TRP A 63 2.74 -3.76 0.36
N LEU A 64 1.83 -4.08 1.27
CA LEU A 64 0.76 -5.03 1.04
C LEU A 64 -0.58 -4.35 1.33
N THR A 65 -1.56 -4.49 0.44
CA THR A 65 -2.94 -4.06 0.73
C THR A 65 -3.89 -5.25 0.73
N THR A 66 -4.76 -5.30 1.73
CA THR A 66 -5.75 -6.36 1.90
C THR A 66 -6.99 -5.83 2.61
N GLU A 67 -8.11 -6.49 2.37
CA GLU A 67 -9.31 -6.35 3.20
C GLU A 67 -9.27 -7.40 4.31
N PRO A 68 -10.03 -7.23 5.41
CA PRO A 68 -10.17 -8.24 6.45
C PRO A 68 -10.67 -9.56 5.87
N HIS A 69 -9.97 -10.66 6.13
CA HIS A 69 -10.35 -11.98 5.66
C HIS A 69 -10.08 -13.05 6.73
N ALA A 70 -11.07 -13.88 7.05
CA ALA A 70 -11.00 -14.84 8.16
C ALA A 70 -9.89 -15.89 8.03
N LYS A 71 -9.51 -16.23 6.79
CA LYS A 71 -8.44 -17.21 6.50
C LYS A 71 -7.08 -16.56 6.19
N PHE A 72 -6.91 -15.26 6.49
CA PHE A 72 -5.64 -14.59 6.23
C PHE A 72 -4.54 -15.17 7.15
N PRO A 73 -3.33 -15.49 6.64
CA PRO A 73 -2.29 -16.13 7.44
C PRO A 73 -1.86 -15.26 8.64
N PRO A 74 -1.97 -15.78 9.89
CA PRO A 74 -1.62 -15.00 11.08
C PRO A 74 -0.12 -14.68 11.15
N ILE A 75 0.71 -15.56 10.60
CA ILE A 75 2.17 -15.41 10.65
C ILE A 75 2.61 -14.16 9.87
N LEU A 76 2.03 -13.91 8.69
CA LEU A 76 2.30 -12.68 7.93
C LEU A 76 1.83 -11.43 8.70
N LEU A 77 0.75 -11.53 9.48
CA LEU A 77 0.27 -10.42 10.31
C LEU A 77 1.18 -10.14 11.52
N GLU A 78 1.89 -11.14 12.03
CA GLU A 78 2.84 -10.98 13.13
C GLU A 78 4.15 -10.32 12.67
N THR A 79 4.60 -10.63 11.46
CA THR A 79 5.85 -10.09 10.91
C THR A 79 5.68 -8.73 10.22
N ALA A 80 4.45 -8.33 9.89
CA ALA A 80 4.16 -7.09 9.20
C ALA A 80 3.78 -5.92 10.13
N LEU A 81 4.15 -4.70 9.73
CA LEU A 81 3.59 -3.47 10.29
C LEU A 81 2.16 -3.30 9.77
N LYS A 82 1.18 -3.29 10.68
CA LYS A 82 -0.24 -3.19 10.35
C LYS A 82 -0.72 -1.75 10.50
N VAL A 83 -1.33 -1.22 9.45
CA VAL A 83 -1.96 0.11 9.45
C VAL A 83 -3.40 -0.03 8.98
N THR A 84 -4.35 0.46 9.76
CA THR A 84 -5.76 0.51 9.38
C THR A 84 -6.05 1.85 8.69
N TYR A 85 -6.58 1.78 7.47
CA TYR A 85 -7.04 2.97 6.74
C TYR A 85 -8.55 3.12 6.92
N GLU A 86 -8.95 3.80 7.99
CA GLU A 86 -10.35 4.13 8.28
C GLU A 86 -10.58 5.63 8.16
N ALA A 87 -11.80 6.02 7.76
CA ALA A 87 -12.21 7.42 7.81
C ALA A 87 -12.16 7.90 9.27
N PRO A 88 -11.61 9.09 9.57
CA PRO A 88 -11.53 9.55 10.93
C PRO A 88 -12.96 9.73 11.48
N PRO A 89 -13.27 9.21 12.68
CA PRO A 89 -14.61 9.31 13.23
C PRO A 89 -14.95 10.78 13.53
N GLY A 90 -16.03 11.26 12.90
CA GLY A 90 -16.63 12.58 13.15
C GLY A 90 -16.42 13.61 12.02
N LEU A 91 -17.50 14.32 11.68
CA LEU A 91 -17.54 15.36 10.63
C LEU A 91 -16.43 16.40 10.80
N LYS A 92 -16.16 16.83 12.03
CA LYS A 92 -15.10 17.81 12.35
C LYS A 92 -13.70 17.31 11.97
N LYS A 93 -13.40 16.02 12.22
CA LYS A 93 -12.09 15.45 11.89
C LYS A 93 -11.93 15.21 10.39
N ASN A 94 -13.03 14.87 9.69
CA ASN A 94 -13.05 14.82 8.22
C ASN A 94 -12.75 16.20 7.63
N LEU A 95 -13.42 17.25 8.11
CA LEU A 95 -13.19 18.63 7.66
C LEU A 95 -11.76 19.09 7.93
N LEU A 96 -11.21 18.82 9.12
CA LEU A 96 -9.81 19.17 9.44
C LEU A 96 -8.82 18.45 8.54
N ARG A 97 -8.98 17.14 8.29
CA ARG A 97 -8.13 16.40 7.35
C ARG A 97 -8.18 16.99 5.93
N THR A 98 -9.38 17.34 5.45
CA THR A 98 -9.53 17.98 4.14
C THR A 98 -8.82 19.34 4.11
N LEU A 99 -9.01 20.18 5.12
CA LEU A 99 -8.35 21.49 5.23
C LEU A 99 -6.82 21.38 5.33
N GLU A 100 -6.30 20.38 6.06
CA GLU A 100 -4.86 20.11 6.19
C GLU A 100 -4.26 19.54 4.90
N SER A 101 -5.04 18.78 4.12
CA SER A 101 -4.59 18.26 2.83
C SER A 101 -4.51 19.32 1.73
N TRP A 102 -5.12 20.49 1.93
CA TRP A 102 -5.06 21.61 1.00
C TRP A 102 -3.76 22.40 1.22
N ASN A 103 -3.03 22.62 0.14
CA ASN A 103 -1.76 23.33 0.18
C ASN A 103 -2.00 24.79 0.62
N GLN A 104 -1.18 25.35 1.53
CA GLN A 104 -1.42 26.72 2.05
C GLN A 104 -1.49 27.78 0.93
N ASN A 105 -0.84 27.54 -0.19
CA ASN A 105 -0.89 28.39 -1.38
C ASN A 105 -2.29 28.48 -2.01
N TRP A 106 -3.14 27.45 -1.87
CA TRP A 106 -4.54 27.48 -2.33
C TRP A 106 -5.38 28.50 -1.57
N PHE A 107 -5.10 28.71 -0.28
CA PHE A 107 -5.80 29.72 0.52
C PHE A 107 -5.31 31.16 0.23
N GLY A 108 -4.09 31.31 -0.29
CA GLY A 108 -3.52 32.60 -0.69
C GLY A 108 -3.97 33.08 -2.07
N GLU A 109 -4.30 32.16 -2.97
CA GLU A 109 -4.85 32.44 -4.30
C GLU A 109 -6.38 32.42 -4.27
N GLY A 110 -6.96 33.35 -3.51
CA GLY A 110 -8.40 33.56 -3.53
C GLY A 110 -8.86 34.08 -4.90
N THR A 111 -9.14 33.19 -5.87
CA THR A 111 -10.06 33.55 -6.93
C THR A 111 -11.43 33.75 -6.30
N GLU A 112 -11.94 34.97 -6.38
CA GLU A 112 -13.23 35.42 -5.88
C GLU A 112 -14.39 34.76 -6.67
N ILE A 113 -14.48 33.43 -6.68
CA ILE A 113 -15.67 32.74 -7.17
C ILE A 113 -16.62 32.64 -5.99
N ARG A 114 -17.32 33.75 -5.73
CA ARG A 114 -18.54 33.73 -4.92
C ARG A 114 -19.50 32.74 -5.56
N SER A 115 -20.01 31.80 -4.76
CA SER A 115 -21.10 30.91 -5.14
C SER A 115 -22.24 31.74 -5.72
N GLN A 116 -22.50 31.62 -7.02
CA GLN A 116 -23.73 32.13 -7.60
C GLN A 116 -24.82 31.14 -7.24
N VAL A 117 -25.71 31.58 -6.34
CA VAL A 117 -27.01 30.98 -6.09
C VAL A 117 -27.96 31.24 -7.25
#